data_AF-A0A1H4CE91-F1
#
_entry.id   AF-A0A1H4CE91-F1
#
_cell.length_a   1.000
_cell.length_b   1.000
_cell.length_c   1.000
_cell.angle_alpha   90.00
_cell.angle_beta   90.00
_cell.angle_gamma   90.00
#
_symmetry.space_group_name_H-M   'P 1'
#
loop_
_entity.id
_entity.type
_entity.pdbx_description
1 polymer ?
#
loop_
_entity_poly.entity_id
_entity_poly.type
_entity_poly.pdbx_seq_one_letter_code
_entity_poly.pdbx_strand_id
1 'polypeptide(L)'
;MAALFKEIVNDATRDSTAHVQLERKKCITEITTQNNRITKARELLLMDHIEGEEYKILKKESEKKIIRLEAKLKDLTTENSVDTEIHSILDKALYSLINLTQLYRNADVEGKRVIIGSIFPEKWSLTALYIEPPKSMKQPLLSTS
;
A
#
# COMPACT_ATOMS: atom_id res chain seq x y z
N MET A 1 -5.95 17.99 14.51
CA MET A 1 -4.77 17.12 14.74
C MET A 1 -4.81 15.86 13.88
N ALA A 2 -5.84 15.00 13.99
CA ALA A 2 -5.94 13.78 13.16
C ALA A 2 -5.96 14.04 11.64
N ALA A 3 -6.66 15.09 11.19
CA ALA A 3 -6.67 15.48 9.78
C ALA A 3 -5.27 15.84 9.24
N LEU A 4 -4.44 16.49 10.06
CA LEU A 4 -3.07 16.87 9.68
C LEU A 4 -2.17 15.63 9.57
N PHE A 5 -2.27 14.68 10.49
CA PHE A 5 -1.54 13.42 10.40
C PHE A 5 -1.93 12.61 9.17
N LYS A 6 -3.23 12.57 8.86
CA LYS A 6 -3.72 11.92 7.64
C LYS A 6 -3.10 12.57 6.39
N GLU A 7 -3.12 13.90 6.33
CA GLU A 7 -2.60 14.66 5.20
C GLU A 7 -1.10 14.41 4.98
N ILE A 8 -0.29 14.43 6.05
CA ILE A 8 1.17 14.20 5.98
C ILE A 8 1.49 12.80 5.47
N VAL A 9 0.79 11.77 5.97
CA VAL A 9 1.01 10.39 5.53
C VAL A 9 0.58 10.23 4.07
N ASN A 10 -0.55 10.80 3.69
CA ASN A 10 -1.01 10.76 2.30
C ASN A 10 -0.04 11.48 1.35
N ASP A 11 0.52 12.62 1.76
CA ASP A 11 1.47 13.37 0.95
C ASP A 11 2.79 12.60 0.77
N ALA A 12 3.28 11.98 1.85
CA ALA A 12 4.48 11.13 1.80
C ALA A 12 4.32 9.89 0.90
N THR A 13 3.11 9.33 0.77
CA THR A 13 2.85 8.15 -0.09
C THR A 13 2.38 8.52 -1.49
N ARG A 14 2.01 9.77 -1.73
CA ARG A 14 1.45 10.27 -2.99
C ARG A 14 2.42 10.11 -4.16
N ASP A 15 3.69 10.45 -3.97
CA ASP A 15 4.70 10.38 -5.03
C ASP A 15 4.97 8.93 -5.46
N SER A 16 5.04 8.02 -4.49
CA SER A 16 5.18 6.58 -4.75
C SER A 16 3.98 6.05 -5.54
N THR A 17 2.76 6.37 -5.09
CA THR A 17 1.53 5.94 -5.75
C THR A 17 1.43 6.48 -7.19
N ALA A 18 1.76 7.77 -7.38
CA ALA A 18 1.73 8.41 -8.69
C ALA A 18 2.74 7.79 -9.66
N HIS A 19 3.94 7.46 -9.18
CA HIS A 19 4.97 6.77 -9.96
C HIS A 19 4.51 5.38 -10.42
N VAL A 20 3.95 4.57 -9.52
CA VAL A 20 3.44 3.22 -9.86
C VAL A 20 2.29 3.31 -10.87
N GLN A 21 1.38 4.28 -10.71
CA GLN A 21 0.30 4.50 -11.67
C GLN A 21 0.81 4.91 -13.06
N LEU A 22 1.85 5.75 -13.11
CA LEU A 22 2.47 6.16 -14.37
C LEU A 22 3.13 4.97 -15.07
N GLU A 23 3.92 4.17 -14.36
CA GLU A 23 4.56 2.97 -14.91
C GLU A 23 3.54 1.94 -15.40
N ARG A 24 2.42 1.79 -14.68
CA ARG A 24 1.30 0.94 -15.10
C ARG A 24 0.70 1.43 -16.42
N LYS A 25 0.42 2.73 -16.55
CA LYS A 25 -0.09 3.32 -17.79
C LYS A 25 0.87 3.09 -18.95
N LYS A 26 2.18 3.30 -18.75
CA LYS A 26 3.21 3.03 -19.77
C LYS A 26 3.17 1.57 -20.23
N CYS A 27 3.16 0.61 -19.30
CA CYS A 27 3.10 -0.81 -19.65
C CYS A 27 1.86 -1.15 -20.49
N ILE A 28 0.69 -0.62 -20.13
CA ILE A 28 -0.56 -0.81 -20.89
C ILE A 28 -0.46 -0.22 -22.30
N THR A 29 0.11 0.98 -22.44
CA THR A 29 0.31 1.60 -23.75
C THR A 29 1.28 0.81 -24.63
N GLU A 30 2.34 0.25 -24.04
CA GLU A 30 3.30 -0.58 -24.76
C GLU A 30 2.68 -1.92 -25.18
N ILE A 31 1.89 -2.58 -24.32
CA ILE A 31 1.14 -3.80 -24.68
C ILE A 31 0.20 -3.52 -25.86
N THR A 32 -0.56 -2.42 -25.79
CA THR A 32 -1.44 -2.00 -26.88
C THR A 32 -0.66 -1.78 -28.17
N THR A 33 0.52 -1.17 -28.09
CA THR A 33 1.40 -0.93 -29.23
C THR A 33 1.91 -2.24 -29.85
N GLN A 34 2.31 -3.22 -29.04
CA GLN A 34 2.72 -4.53 -29.54
C GLN A 34 1.55 -5.31 -30.15
N ASN A 35 0.36 -5.24 -29.56
CA ASN A 35 -0.85 -5.83 -30.16
C ASN A 35 -1.18 -5.20 -31.51
N ASN A 36 -1.12 -3.87 -31.61
CA ASN A 36 -1.30 -3.16 -32.87
C ASN A 36 -0.24 -3.55 -33.91
N ARG A 37 1.01 -3.81 -33.49
CA ARG A 37 2.07 -4.30 -34.39
C ARG A 37 1.74 -5.68 -34.95
N ILE A 38 1.20 -6.59 -34.13
CA ILE A 38 0.73 -7.92 -34.59
C ILE A 38 -0.43 -7.76 -35.59
N THR A 39 -1.39 -6.89 -35.30
CA THR A 39 -2.52 -6.62 -36.20
C THR A 39 -2.05 -6.09 -37.55
N LYS A 40 -1.16 -5.09 -37.56
CA LYS A 40 -0.56 -4.54 -38.79
C LYS A 40 0.23 -5.59 -39.57
N ALA A 41 1.01 -6.42 -38.88
CA ALA A 41 1.74 -7.51 -39.54
C ALA A 41 0.78 -8.52 -40.19
N ARG A 42 -0.38 -8.78 -39.57
CA ARG A 42 -1.42 -9.63 -40.16
C ARG A 42 -2.03 -9.00 -41.41
N GLU A 43 -2.31 -7.71 -41.39
CA GLU A 43 -2.80 -6.97 -42.56
C GLU A 43 -1.80 -7.02 -43.72
N LEU A 44 -0.51 -6.81 -43.45
CA LEU A 44 0.55 -6.92 -44.46
C LEU A 44 0.65 -8.32 -45.07
N LEU A 45 0.48 -9.37 -44.26
CA LEU A 45 0.45 -10.75 -44.75
C LEU A 45 -0.76 -10.98 -45.66
N LEU A 46 -1.93 -10.44 -45.32
CA LEU A 46 -3.14 -10.54 -46.17
C LEU A 46 -3.01 -9.76 -47.48
N MET A 47 -2.16 -8.74 -47.52
CA MET A 47 -1.82 -7.97 -48.72
C MET A 47 -0.66 -8.60 -49.51
N ASP A 48 -0.17 -9.79 -49.11
CA ASP A 48 1.01 -10.46 -49.67
C ASP A 48 2.28 -9.58 -49.70
N HIS A 49 2.39 -8.61 -48.78
CA HIS A 49 3.57 -7.73 -48.65
C HIS A 49 4.68 -8.36 -47.79
N ILE A 50 4.36 -9.39 -47.02
CA ILE A 50 5.31 -10.17 -46.22
C ILE A 50 4.97 -11.65 -46.34
N GLU A 51 5.95 -12.52 -46.13
CA GLU A 51 5.75 -13.96 -46.11
C GLU A 51 5.22 -14.47 -44.75
N GLY A 52 4.63 -15.67 -44.75
CA GLY A 52 4.12 -16.29 -43.54
C GLY A 52 5.19 -16.53 -42.47
N GLU A 53 6.44 -16.80 -42.86
CA GLU A 53 7.56 -16.95 -41.93
C GLU A 53 7.95 -15.60 -41.31
N GLU A 54 7.97 -14.52 -42.09
CA GLU A 54 8.23 -13.16 -41.58
C GLU A 54 7.16 -12.74 -40.56
N TYR A 55 5.88 -13.03 -40.85
CA TYR A 55 4.79 -12.79 -39.90
C TYR A 55 4.98 -13.57 -38.59
N LYS A 56 5.35 -14.86 -38.66
CA LYS A 56 5.59 -15.68 -37.45
C LYS A 56 6.71 -15.09 -36.58
N ILE A 57 7.78 -14.59 -37.19
CA ILE A 57 8.89 -13.93 -36.46
C ILE A 57 8.38 -12.66 -35.77
N LEU A 58 7.71 -11.77 -36.50
CA LEU A 58 7.13 -10.52 -35.98
C LEU A 58 6.14 -10.76 -34.83
N LYS A 59 5.26 -11.75 -35.00
CA LYS A 59 4.30 -12.16 -33.99
C LYS A 59 5.00 -12.66 -32.73
N LYS A 60 5.94 -13.59 -32.87
CA LYS A 60 6.68 -14.18 -31.74
C LYS A 60 7.49 -13.13 -30.96
N GLU A 61 8.10 -12.18 -31.66
CA GLU A 61 8.84 -11.08 -31.02
C GLU A 61 7.91 -10.19 -30.20
N SER A 62 6.74 -9.85 -30.75
CA SER A 62 5.74 -9.00 -30.11
C SER A 62 5.09 -9.72 -28.92
N GLU A 63 4.73 -11.00 -29.06
CA GLU A 63 4.20 -11.84 -27.96
C GLU A 63 5.20 -11.96 -26.81
N LYS A 64 6.48 -12.17 -27.11
CA LYS A 64 7.53 -12.21 -26.07
C LYS A 64 7.64 -10.90 -25.29
N LYS A 65 7.46 -9.76 -25.96
CA LYS A 65 7.42 -8.44 -25.31
C LYS A 65 6.16 -8.28 -24.47
N ILE A 66 5.00 -8.69 -24.98
CA ILE A 66 3.72 -8.65 -24.25
C ILE A 66 3.82 -9.46 -22.96
N ILE A 67 4.30 -10.71 -23.01
CA ILE A 67 4.46 -11.57 -21.82
C ILE A 67 5.31 -10.89 -20.73
N ARG A 68 6.41 -10.22 -21.12
CA ARG A 68 7.26 -9.49 -20.17
C ARG A 68 6.56 -8.28 -19.57
N LEU A 69 5.81 -7.54 -20.39
CA LEU A 69 5.06 -6.37 -19.94
C LEU A 69 3.89 -6.76 -19.04
N GLU A 70 3.21 -7.86 -19.31
CA GLU A 70 2.14 -8.41 -18.48
C GLU A 70 2.67 -8.90 -17.12
N ALA A 71 3.85 -9.54 -17.11
CA ALA A 71 4.53 -9.90 -15.87
C ALA A 71 4.86 -8.64 -15.05
N LYS A 72 5.48 -7.63 -15.65
CA LYS A 72 5.76 -6.34 -15.00
C LYS A 72 4.48 -5.67 -14.49
N LEU A 73 3.39 -5.73 -15.25
CA LEU A 73 2.09 -5.17 -14.86
C LEU A 73 1.50 -5.88 -13.65
N LYS A 74 1.67 -7.20 -13.56
CA LYS A 74 1.24 -8.00 -12.41
C LYS A 74 2.00 -7.59 -11.16
N ASP A 75 3.31 -7.43 -11.25
CA ASP A 75 4.16 -7.01 -10.13
C ASP A 75 3.76 -5.61 -9.62
N LEU A 76 3.56 -4.65 -10.53
CA LEU A 76 3.10 -3.29 -10.20
C LEU A 76 1.67 -3.24 -9.61
N THR A 77 0.84 -4.25 -9.90
CA THR A 77 -0.51 -4.34 -9.33
C THR A 77 -0.46 -4.82 -7.88
N THR A 78 0.46 -5.73 -7.57
CA THR A 78 0.74 -6.15 -6.18
C THR A 78 1.27 -4.98 -5.36
N GLU A 79 2.18 -4.16 -5.90
CA GLU A 79 2.68 -2.97 -5.21
C GLU A 79 1.57 -1.94 -4.90
N ASN A 80 0.70 -1.62 -5.87
CA ASN A 80 -0.44 -0.70 -5.65
C ASN A 80 -1.45 -1.20 -4.59
N SER A 81 -1.59 -2.52 -4.43
CA SER A 81 -2.51 -3.08 -3.43
C SER A 81 -2.07 -2.74 -2.00
N VAL A 82 -0.75 -2.64 -1.78
CA VAL A 82 -0.16 -2.22 -0.50
C VAL A 82 -0.48 -0.75 -0.21
N ASP A 83 -0.38 0.13 -1.20
CA ASP A 83 -0.68 1.57 -1.02
C ASP A 83 -2.15 1.81 -0.66
N THR A 84 -3.08 1.08 -1.29
CA THR A 84 -4.52 1.15 -0.96
C THR A 84 -4.79 0.64 0.47
N GLU A 85 -4.04 -0.38 0.90
CA GLU A 85 -4.12 -0.93 2.24
C GLU A 85 -3.64 0.07 3.30
N ILE A 86 -2.58 0.84 3.01
CA ILE A 86 -2.04 1.87 3.91
C ILE A 86 -3.10 2.94 4.25
N HIS A 87 -3.83 3.45 3.26
CA HIS A 87 -4.87 4.45 3.52
C HIS A 87 -6.01 3.89 4.40
N SER A 88 -6.41 2.63 4.17
CA SER A 88 -7.43 1.98 5.00
C SER A 88 -6.95 1.75 6.44
N ILE A 89 -5.69 1.33 6.61
CA ILE A 89 -5.07 1.14 7.92
C ILE A 89 -4.98 2.48 8.65
N LEU A 90 -4.57 3.55 7.95
CA LEU A 90 -4.46 4.88 8.50
C LEU A 90 -5.81 5.39 9.03
N ASP A 91 -6.89 5.20 8.26
CA ASP A 91 -8.23 5.59 8.68
C ASP A 91 -8.70 4.81 9.92
N LYS A 92 -8.43 3.50 9.97
CA LYS A 92 -8.72 2.69 11.17
C LYS A 92 -7.91 3.14 12.37
N ALA A 93 -6.61 3.38 12.20
CA ALA A 93 -5.72 3.83 13.27
C ALA A 93 -6.15 5.18 13.83
N LEU A 94 -6.47 6.14 12.96
CA LEU A 94 -6.97 7.46 13.37
C LEU A 94 -8.32 7.37 14.06
N TYR A 95 -9.24 6.55 13.54
CA TYR A 95 -10.53 6.31 14.20
C TYR A 95 -10.33 5.75 15.62
N SER A 96 -9.46 4.75 15.79
CA SER A 96 -9.14 4.17 17.09
C SER A 96 -8.50 5.17 18.04
N LEU A 97 -7.61 6.03 17.54
CA LEU A 97 -6.94 7.04 18.35
C LEU A 97 -7.88 8.15 18.81
N ILE A 98 -8.75 8.65 17.92
CA ILE A 98 -9.73 9.70 18.25
C ILE A 98 -10.76 9.17 19.26
N ASN A 99 -11.24 7.93 19.06
CA ASN A 99 -12.30 7.35 19.87
C ASN A 99 -11.78 6.52 21.04
N LEU A 100 -10.48 6.59 21.35
CA LEU A 100 -9.80 5.74 22.33
C LEU A 100 -10.53 5.71 23.68
N THR A 101 -10.98 6.87 24.17
CA THR A 101 -11.72 6.98 25.44
C THR A 101 -13.05 6.23 25.40
N GLN A 102 -13.80 6.34 24.30
CA GLN A 102 -15.08 5.67 24.13
C GLN A 102 -14.88 4.16 23.94
N LEU A 103 -13.88 3.77 23.15
CA LEU A 103 -13.48 2.38 22.95
C LEU A 103 -13.08 1.73 24.27
N TYR A 104 -12.29 2.41 25.11
CA TYR A 104 -11.91 1.91 26.43
C TYR A 104 -13.10 1.78 27.38
N ARG A 105 -14.01 2.78 27.42
CA ARG A 105 -15.19 2.74 28.29
C ARG A 105 -16.13 1.59 27.93
N ASN A 106 -16.31 1.35 26.63
CA ASN A 106 -17.25 0.36 26.11
C ASN A 106 -16.64 -1.05 25.97
N ALA A 107 -15.33 -1.19 26.09
CA ALA A 107 -14.64 -2.48 26.02
C ALA A 107 -14.90 -3.35 27.27
N ASP A 108 -14.88 -4.65 27.04
CA ASP A 108 -14.82 -5.65 28.09
C ASP A 108 -13.44 -5.67 28.78
N VAL A 109 -13.28 -6.53 29.79
CA VAL A 109 -12.03 -6.62 30.56
C VAL A 109 -10.83 -6.93 29.65
N GLU A 110 -11.02 -7.77 28.64
CA GLU A 110 -9.95 -8.13 27.71
C GLU A 110 -9.64 -7.00 26.73
N GLY A 111 -10.64 -6.35 26.15
CA GLY A 111 -10.44 -5.19 25.28
C GLY A 111 -9.75 -4.03 26.01
N LYS A 112 -10.09 -3.79 27.28
CA LYS A 112 -9.40 -2.79 28.12
C LYS A 112 -7.93 -3.12 28.31
N ARG A 113 -7.59 -4.40 28.55
CA ARG A 113 -6.21 -4.87 28.69
C ARG A 113 -5.42 -4.64 27.39
N VAL A 114 -6.01 -4.97 26.24
CA VAL A 114 -5.40 -4.75 24.92
C VAL A 114 -5.14 -3.27 24.67
N ILE A 115 -6.11 -2.40 24.96
CA ILE A 115 -5.96 -0.95 24.80
C ILE A 115 -4.86 -0.39 25.72
N ILE A 116 -4.81 -0.81 26.99
CA ILE A 116 -3.75 -0.38 27.91
C ILE A 116 -2.38 -0.86 27.41
N GLY A 117 -2.29 -2.12 26.94
CA GLY A 117 -1.06 -2.69 26.41
C GLY A 117 -0.57 -2.04 25.12
N SER A 118 -1.46 -1.48 24.29
CA SER A 118 -1.08 -0.76 23.07
C SER A 118 -0.54 0.64 23.33
N ILE A 119 -0.94 1.27 24.45
CA ILE A 119 -0.49 2.60 24.86
C ILE A 119 0.80 2.52 25.69
N PHE A 120 0.91 1.48 26.53
CA PHE A 120 2.01 1.30 27.47
C PHE A 120 2.77 0.01 27.15
N PRO A 121 3.89 0.08 26.40
CA PRO A 121 4.66 -1.11 26.02
C PRO A 121 5.42 -1.74 27.20
N GLU A 122 5.59 -0.99 28.29
CA GLU A 122 6.30 -1.44 29.49
C GLU A 122 5.42 -2.38 30.34
N LYS A 123 6.05 -3.44 30.87
CA LYS A 123 5.39 -4.35 31.81
C LYS A 123 5.23 -3.68 33.18
N TRP A 124 4.10 -3.94 33.82
CA TRP A 124 3.82 -3.46 35.16
C TRP A 124 4.59 -4.29 36.18
N SER A 125 5.38 -3.64 37.03
CA SER A 125 6.16 -4.31 38.08
C SER A 125 5.37 -4.35 39.39
N LEU A 126 5.09 -5.55 39.88
CA LEU A 126 4.46 -5.80 41.16
C LEU A 126 5.55 -5.93 42.24
N THR A 127 5.64 -4.95 43.13
CA THR A 127 6.43 -5.04 44.36
C THR A 127 5.49 -5.36 45.52
N ALA A 128 5.98 -6.03 46.57
CA ALA A 128 5.19 -6.70 47.62
C ALA A 128 4.07 -5.90 48.32
N LEU A 129 4.01 -4.57 48.16
CA LEU A 129 2.94 -3.71 48.69
C LEU A 129 2.33 -2.71 47.68
N TYR A 130 2.84 -2.61 46.45
CA TYR A 130 2.36 -1.62 45.47
C TYR A 130 2.61 -2.05 44.03
N ILE A 131 1.70 -1.65 43.14
CA ILE A 131 1.83 -1.83 41.71
C ILE A 131 2.53 -0.60 41.14
N GLU A 132 3.81 -0.71 40.80
CA GLU A 132 4.52 0.41 40.20
C GLU A 132 4.05 0.63 38.75
N PRO A 133 3.50 1.82 38.43
CA PRO A 133 3.07 2.10 37.07
C PRO A 133 4.30 2.22 36.14
N PRO A 134 4.13 1.91 34.83
CA PRO A 134 5.12 2.16 33.79
C PRO A 134 5.78 3.53 33.92
N LYS A 135 7.08 3.62 33.61
CA LYS A 135 7.82 4.90 33.67
C LYS A 135 7.18 5.94 32.75
N SER A 136 6.68 5.49 31.59
CA SER A 136 5.90 6.29 30.65
C SER A 136 4.60 6.88 31.22
N MET A 137 4.09 6.36 32.34
CA MET A 137 2.88 6.83 33.01
C MET A 137 3.19 7.83 34.14
N LYS A 138 4.46 7.95 34.55
CA LYS A 138 4.92 8.94 35.54
C LYS A 138 5.06 10.29 34.83
N GLN A 139 4.13 11.22 35.05
CA GLN A 139 4.29 12.60 34.56
C GLN A 139 5.55 13.21 35.19
N PRO A 140 6.33 14.05 34.47
CA PRO A 140 7.32 14.88 35.12
C PRO A 140 6.57 15.76 36.11
N LEU A 141 6.93 15.66 37.40
CA LEU A 141 6.48 16.61 38.40
C LEU A 141 6.82 17.99 37.83
N LEU A 142 5.80 18.78 37.50
CA LEU A 142 5.97 20.20 37.28
C LEU A 142 6.64 20.71 38.55
N SER A 143 7.92 21.03 38.46
CA SER A 143 8.59 21.82 39.48
C SER A 143 7.93 23.19 39.46
N THR A 144 6.87 23.34 40.25
CA THR A 144 6.37 24.64 40.65
C THR A 144 7.49 25.31 41.44
N SER A 145 8.12 26.30 40.83
CA SER A 145 8.91 27.34 41.49
C SER A 145 8.36 28.68 41.04
#